data_AF-A0A498MWT5-F1
#
_entry.id   AF-A0A498MWT5-F1
#
_cell.length_a   1.000
_cell.length_b   1.000
_cell.length_c   1.000
_cell.angle_alpha   90.00
_cell.angle_beta   90.00
_cell.angle_gamma   90.00
#
_symmetry.space_group_name_H-M   'P 1'
#
loop_
_entity.id
_entity.type
_entity.pdbx_description
1 polymer ?
#
loop_
_entity_poly.entity_id
_entity_poly.type
_entity_poly.pdbx_seq_one_letter_code
_entity_poly.pdbx_strand_id
1 'polypeptide(L)'
;MLPLFYEIVGDKGLVAASGYKWKQQRRFALSTLRNFGLGKKSLEPSISLECTFLNEAISNEQGRPFKPRLLLNNAVANVICVLVFGNRFEYSDNDFQTLLKNINEAVYLEGGICAQLYNMFPWLMRRVPGPHKKIMSLWQEVIAFVREKVNAHRVDYDPSNPRDYIDCFLAEMEKLKDDTTAGFDVENL
;
A
#
# COMPACT_ATOMS: atom_id res chain seq x y z
N MET A 1 -19.30 -2.51 -0.89
CA MET A 1 -18.11 -1.80 -1.39
C MET A 1 -18.52 -0.87 -2.52
N LEU A 2 -17.82 0.25 -2.69
CA LEU A 2 -18.06 1.17 -3.81
C LEU A 2 -17.69 0.50 -5.16
N PRO A 3 -18.51 0.64 -6.21
CA PRO A 3 -18.25 0.01 -7.51
C PRO A 3 -16.90 0.32 -8.14
N LEU A 4 -16.39 1.56 -7.99
CA LEU A 4 -15.08 1.94 -8.51
C LEU A 4 -13.95 1.14 -7.86
N PHE A 5 -13.96 1.06 -6.52
CA PHE A 5 -12.98 0.28 -5.75
C PHE A 5 -13.04 -1.21 -6.11
N TYR A 6 -14.26 -1.76 -6.23
CA TYR A 6 -14.45 -3.15 -6.61
C TYR A 6 -13.89 -3.45 -8.00
N GLU A 7 -13.89 -2.49 -8.92
CA GLU A 7 -13.33 -2.70 -10.26
C GLU A 7 -11.81 -2.73 -10.28
N ILE A 8 -11.17 -2.08 -9.31
CA ILE A 8 -9.71 -2.03 -9.19
C ILE A 8 -9.18 -3.29 -8.50
N VAL A 9 -9.75 -3.65 -7.35
CA VAL A 9 -9.23 -4.72 -6.48
C VAL A 9 -10.16 -5.93 -6.34
N GLY A 10 -11.39 -5.88 -6.85
CA GLY A 10 -12.36 -6.97 -6.68
C GLY A 10 -12.80 -7.18 -5.22
N ASP A 11 -13.15 -8.41 -4.86
CA ASP A 11 -13.37 -8.84 -3.47
C ASP A 11 -12.04 -9.35 -2.87
N LYS A 12 -11.00 -8.48 -2.88
CA LYS A 12 -9.66 -8.83 -2.40
C LYS A 12 -9.06 -7.79 -1.45
N GLY A 13 -8.01 -8.19 -0.74
CA GLY A 13 -7.29 -7.37 0.22
C GLY A 13 -8.10 -7.03 1.47
N LEU A 14 -7.49 -6.27 2.38
CA LEU A 14 -8.09 -5.96 3.68
C LEU A 14 -9.28 -4.98 3.62
N VAL A 15 -9.22 -4.00 2.70
CA VAL A 15 -10.21 -2.92 2.60
C VAL A 15 -11.46 -3.38 1.85
N ALA A 16 -11.28 -4.25 0.87
CA ALA A 16 -12.30 -4.61 -0.09
C ALA A 16 -12.91 -6.00 0.19
N ALA A 17 -12.14 -6.97 0.68
CA ALA A 17 -12.71 -8.29 0.96
C ALA A 17 -13.94 -8.22 1.88
N SER A 18 -14.81 -9.22 1.74
CA SER A 18 -16.00 -9.39 2.57
C SER A 18 -16.08 -10.80 3.19
N GLY A 19 -16.96 -10.98 4.17
CA GLY A 19 -17.25 -12.30 4.75
C GLY A 19 -16.09 -12.94 5.49
N TYR A 20 -15.89 -14.24 5.26
CA TYR A 20 -14.86 -15.05 5.94
C TYR A 20 -13.44 -14.59 5.60
N LYS A 21 -13.16 -14.35 4.31
CA LYS A 21 -11.89 -13.83 3.80
C LYS A 21 -11.47 -12.54 4.53
N TRP A 22 -12.38 -11.56 4.62
CA TRP A 22 -12.11 -10.32 5.35
C TRP A 22 -11.74 -10.54 6.81
N LYS A 23 -12.45 -11.44 7.51
CA LYS A 23 -12.15 -11.75 8.92
C LYS A 23 -10.74 -12.30 9.09
N GLN A 24 -10.32 -13.21 8.19
CA GLN A 24 -8.98 -13.78 8.23
C GLN A 24 -7.91 -12.74 7.91
N GLN A 25 -8.08 -11.99 6.81
CA GLN A 25 -7.16 -10.92 6.40
C GLN A 25 -6.99 -9.85 7.49
N ARG A 26 -8.10 -9.42 8.10
CA ARG A 26 -8.09 -8.44 9.20
C ARG A 26 -7.38 -8.97 10.43
N ARG A 27 -7.66 -10.21 10.83
CA ARG A 27 -7.03 -10.83 12.00
C ARG A 27 -5.52 -10.96 11.78
N PHE A 28 -5.12 -11.47 10.61
CA PHE A 28 -3.72 -11.58 10.21
C PHE A 28 -3.04 -10.21 10.25
N ALA A 29 -3.57 -9.23 9.52
CA ALA A 29 -2.94 -7.91 9.42
C ALA A 29 -2.74 -7.23 10.79
N LEU A 30 -3.76 -7.25 11.64
CA LEU A 30 -3.67 -6.67 12.98
C LEU A 30 -2.65 -7.41 13.88
N SER A 31 -2.61 -8.73 13.78
CA SER A 31 -1.64 -9.54 14.54
C SER A 31 -0.21 -9.24 14.08
N THR A 32 0.04 -9.27 12.78
CA THR A 32 1.35 -9.06 12.16
C THR A 32 1.86 -7.65 12.43
N LEU A 33 1.06 -6.61 12.17
CA LEU A 33 1.48 -5.23 12.42
C LEU A 33 1.78 -4.96 13.90
N ARG A 34 1.00 -5.56 14.83
CA ARG A 34 1.27 -5.44 16.26
C ARG A 34 2.53 -6.19 16.69
N ASN A 35 2.91 -7.25 15.99
CA ASN A 35 4.18 -7.96 16.21
C ASN A 35 5.37 -7.09 15.76
N PHE A 36 5.25 -6.40 14.62
CA PHE A 36 6.25 -5.42 14.16
C PHE A 36 6.25 -4.08 14.90
N GLY A 37 5.46 -3.95 15.97
CA GLY A 37 5.53 -2.82 16.87
C GLY A 37 4.47 -1.74 16.68
N LEU A 38 3.50 -1.94 15.78
CA LEU A 38 2.37 -1.03 15.71
C LEU A 38 1.65 -0.95 17.07
N GLY A 39 1.55 0.26 17.62
CA GLY A 39 0.99 0.50 18.96
C GLY A 39 1.92 0.13 20.12
N LYS A 40 3.22 -0.13 19.86
CA LYS A 40 4.25 -0.40 20.86
C LYS A 40 5.44 0.55 20.66
N LYS A 41 6.29 0.69 21.69
CA LYS A 41 7.52 1.49 21.62
C LYS A 41 8.56 0.94 20.62
N SER A 42 8.43 -0.30 20.17
CA SER A 42 9.38 -0.88 19.22
C SER A 42 9.32 -0.27 17.81
N LEU A 43 8.25 0.44 17.45
CA LEU A 43 8.16 1.19 16.18
C LEU A 43 8.72 2.62 16.28
N GLU A 44 8.88 3.13 17.50
CA GLU A 44 9.37 4.48 17.78
C GLU A 44 10.74 4.78 17.15
N PRO A 45 11.73 3.86 17.15
CA PRO A 45 13.02 4.11 16.49
C PRO A 45 12.87 4.35 14.99
N SER A 46 12.02 3.58 14.30
CA SER A 46 11.79 3.73 12.86
C SER A 46 11.13 5.08 12.52
N ILE A 47 10.15 5.50 13.33
CA ILE A 47 9.51 6.81 13.18
C ILE A 47 10.50 7.93 13.47
N SER A 48 11.28 7.81 14.55
CA SER A 48 12.28 8.81 14.95
C SER A 48 13.37 8.97 13.89
N LEU A 49 13.83 7.86 13.32
CA LEU A 49 14.79 7.85 12.21
C LEU A 49 14.23 8.62 11.00
N GLU A 50 12.97 8.37 10.63
CA GLU A 50 12.34 9.06 9.51
C GLU A 50 12.12 10.56 9.79
N CYS A 51 11.83 10.93 11.04
CA CYS A 51 11.81 12.34 11.46
C CYS A 51 13.18 13.02 11.28
N THR A 52 14.28 12.32 11.55
CA THR A 52 15.63 12.85 11.31
C THR A 52 15.85 13.13 9.82
N PHE A 53 15.51 12.18 8.94
CA PHE A 53 15.61 12.38 7.49
C PHE A 53 14.73 13.52 6.98
N LEU A 54 13.50 13.63 7.50
CA LEU A 54 12.59 14.72 7.16
C LEU A 54 13.18 16.09 7.57
N ASN A 55 13.73 16.19 8.78
CA ASN A 55 14.35 17.42 9.28
C ASN A 55 15.58 17.82 8.45
N GLU A 56 16.39 16.84 8.04
CA GLU A 56 17.53 17.07 7.16
C GLU A 56 17.07 17.59 5.79
N ALA A 57 16.06 16.94 5.19
CA ALA A 57 15.49 17.36 3.91
C ALA A 57 14.92 18.78 3.96
N ILE A 58 14.21 19.14 5.03
CA ILE A 58 13.70 20.51 5.23
C ILE A 58 14.85 21.50 5.42
N SER A 59 15.88 21.13 6.18
CA SER A 59 17.04 21.99 6.40
C SER A 59 17.81 22.29 5.11
N ASN A 60 17.85 21.32 4.19
CA ASN A 60 18.48 21.45 2.87
C ASN A 60 17.77 22.45 1.94
N GLU A 61 16.53 22.84 2.24
CA GLU A 61 15.83 23.92 1.50
C GLU A 61 16.41 25.31 1.83
N GLN A 62 17.26 25.44 2.86
CA GLN A 62 17.99 26.67 3.20
C GLN A 62 17.08 27.90 3.35
N GLY A 63 15.88 27.71 3.93
CA GLY A 63 14.89 28.78 4.12
C GLY A 63 14.18 29.24 2.85
N ARG A 64 14.41 28.59 1.70
CA ARG A 64 13.69 28.87 0.46
C ARG A 64 12.26 28.35 0.54
N PRO A 65 11.30 28.95 -0.16
CA PRO A 65 9.96 28.39 -0.28
C PRO A 65 10.00 27.02 -0.96
N PHE A 66 9.45 26.01 -0.30
CA PHE A 66 9.33 24.64 -0.83
C PHE A 66 7.90 24.11 -0.64
N LYS A 67 7.60 22.92 -1.16
CA LYS A 67 6.29 22.25 -1.02
C LYS A 67 6.36 21.16 0.06
N PRO A 68 5.89 21.39 1.29
CA PRO A 68 6.06 20.44 2.41
C PRO A 68 5.34 19.10 2.20
N ARG A 69 4.24 19.12 1.44
CA ARG A 69 3.42 17.93 1.18
C ARG A 69 4.25 16.76 0.63
N LEU A 70 5.23 17.03 -0.24
CA LEU A 70 6.03 15.96 -0.85
C LEU A 70 6.95 15.29 0.18
N LEU A 71 7.65 16.09 1.00
CA LEU A 71 8.52 15.57 2.05
C LEU A 71 7.73 14.82 3.13
N LEU A 72 6.56 15.34 3.52
CA LEU A 72 5.69 14.66 4.49
C LEU A 72 5.15 13.33 3.94
N ASN A 73 4.74 13.31 2.67
CA ASN A 73 4.29 12.08 2.03
C ASN A 73 5.41 11.04 1.96
N ASN A 74 6.64 11.45 1.65
CA ASN A 74 7.81 10.56 1.67
C ASN A 74 8.03 9.96 3.07
N ALA A 75 8.03 10.80 4.10
CA ALA A 75 8.25 10.37 5.48
C ALA A 75 7.19 9.36 5.94
N VAL A 76 5.91 9.69 5.76
CA VAL A 76 4.81 8.79 6.16
C VAL A 76 4.85 7.48 5.37
N ALA A 77 5.09 7.55 4.06
CA ALA A 77 5.17 6.36 3.24
C ALA A 77 6.37 5.47 3.59
N ASN A 78 7.51 6.04 3.95
CA ASN A 78 8.69 5.27 4.36
C ASN A 78 8.45 4.48 5.66
N VAL A 79 7.75 5.06 6.64
CA VAL A 79 7.37 4.31 7.85
C VAL A 79 6.52 3.09 7.49
N ILE A 80 5.60 3.23 6.53
CA ILE A 80 4.78 2.11 6.03
C ILE A 80 5.65 1.13 5.23
N CYS A 81 6.56 1.61 4.37
CA CYS A 81 7.44 0.77 3.58
C CYS A 81 8.38 -0.09 4.43
N VAL A 82 8.91 0.44 5.53
CA VAL A 82 9.70 -0.35 6.47
C VAL A 82 8.88 -1.49 7.09
N LEU A 83 7.61 -1.24 7.40
CA LEU A 83 6.73 -2.28 7.95
C LEU A 83 6.30 -3.32 6.92
N VAL A 84 6.12 -2.91 5.67
CA VAL A 84 5.55 -3.76 4.61
C VAL A 84 6.62 -4.45 3.77
N PHE A 85 7.67 -3.74 3.37
CA PHE A 85 8.75 -4.18 2.48
C PHE A 85 10.10 -4.37 3.21
N GLY A 86 10.12 -4.18 4.53
CA GLY A 86 11.33 -4.30 5.35
C GLY A 86 12.37 -3.18 5.16
N ASN A 87 12.16 -2.27 4.21
CA ASN A 87 13.16 -1.30 3.77
C ASN A 87 12.57 0.10 3.55
N ARG A 88 13.40 1.12 3.81
CA ARG A 88 13.11 2.52 3.45
C ARG A 88 13.60 2.84 2.05
N PHE A 89 12.97 3.82 1.41
CA PHE A 89 13.43 4.39 0.15
C PHE A 89 14.06 5.75 0.36
N GLU A 90 15.02 6.10 -0.50
CA GLU A 90 15.57 7.45 -0.55
C GLU A 90 14.52 8.43 -1.09
N TYR A 91 14.54 9.68 -0.64
CA TYR A 91 13.60 10.70 -1.14
C TYR A 91 13.81 11.04 -2.61
N SER A 92 15.02 10.79 -3.13
CA SER A 92 15.40 10.94 -4.53
C SER A 92 15.14 9.70 -5.38
N ASP A 93 14.67 8.59 -4.79
CA ASP A 93 14.39 7.36 -5.54
C ASP A 93 13.25 7.59 -6.52
N ASN A 94 13.53 7.43 -7.81
CA ASN A 94 12.58 7.76 -8.88
C ASN A 94 11.37 6.82 -8.90
N ASP A 95 11.56 5.54 -8.58
CA ASP A 95 10.48 4.55 -8.59
C ASP A 95 9.54 4.80 -7.42
N PHE A 96 10.10 5.12 -6.24
CA PHE A 96 9.34 5.52 -5.06
C PHE A 96 8.60 6.85 -5.27
N GLN A 97 9.25 7.86 -5.85
CA GLN A 97 8.57 9.12 -6.18
C GLN A 97 7.43 8.91 -7.19
N THR A 98 7.61 8.01 -8.17
CA THR A 98 6.57 7.64 -9.13
C THR A 98 5.40 6.94 -8.44
N LEU A 99 5.68 5.98 -7.56
CA LEU A 99 4.68 5.30 -6.74
C LEU A 99 3.85 6.31 -5.94
N LEU A 100 4.49 7.22 -5.21
CA LEU A 100 3.80 8.22 -4.40
C LEU A 100 2.99 9.19 -5.26
N LYS A 101 3.51 9.60 -6.41
CA LYS A 101 2.78 10.45 -7.35
C LYS A 101 1.51 9.74 -7.84
N ASN A 102 1.62 8.46 -8.22
CA ASN A 102 0.50 7.67 -8.70
C ASN A 102 -0.58 7.50 -7.63
N ILE A 103 -0.19 7.19 -6.39
CA ILE A 103 -1.13 7.09 -5.25
C ILE A 103 -1.82 8.44 -5.01
N ASN A 104 -1.06 9.54 -4.93
CA ASN A 104 -1.62 10.86 -4.68
C ASN A 104 -2.59 11.30 -5.78
N GLU A 105 -2.25 11.03 -7.05
CA GLU A 105 -3.12 11.36 -8.17
C GLU A 105 -4.38 10.49 -8.20
N ALA A 106 -4.24 9.18 -7.93
CA ALA A 106 -5.38 8.26 -7.86
C ALA A 106 -6.37 8.70 -6.77
N VAL A 107 -5.89 8.95 -5.55
CA VAL A 107 -6.72 9.40 -4.42
C VAL A 107 -7.37 10.75 -4.70
N TYR A 108 -6.65 11.70 -5.33
CA TYR A 108 -7.22 12.98 -5.71
C TYR A 108 -8.37 12.83 -6.72
N LEU A 109 -8.19 11.98 -7.74
CA LEU A 109 -9.21 11.73 -8.76
C LEU A 109 -10.41 10.94 -8.21
N GLU A 110 -10.20 10.05 -7.25
CA GLU A 110 -11.25 9.32 -6.53
C GLU A 110 -12.15 10.24 -5.70
N GLY A 111 -11.61 11.35 -5.19
CA GLY A 111 -12.39 12.41 -4.54
C GLY A 111 -13.24 13.24 -5.50
N GLY A 112 -13.02 13.11 -6.82
CA GLY A 112 -13.67 13.92 -7.85
C GLY A 112 -15.08 13.45 -8.22
N ILE A 113 -15.83 14.34 -8.89
CA ILE A 113 -17.21 14.09 -9.34
C ILE A 113 -17.30 12.86 -10.26
N CYS A 114 -16.31 12.65 -11.13
CA CYS A 114 -16.28 11.49 -12.04
C CYS A 114 -16.26 10.15 -11.29
N ALA A 115 -15.56 10.07 -10.16
CA ALA A 115 -15.53 8.86 -9.33
C ALA A 115 -16.87 8.66 -8.61
N GLN A 116 -17.51 9.74 -8.13
CA GLN A 116 -18.84 9.67 -7.54
C GLN A 116 -19.90 9.21 -8.55
N LEU A 117 -19.85 9.73 -9.78
CA LEU A 117 -20.70 9.28 -10.88
C LEU A 117 -20.45 7.81 -11.22
N TYR A 118 -19.20 7.34 -11.16
CA TYR A 118 -18.87 5.93 -11.33
C TYR A 118 -19.56 5.05 -10.29
N ASN A 119 -19.53 5.47 -9.04
CA ASN A 119 -20.15 4.74 -7.94
C ASN A 119 -21.68 4.71 -8.04
N MET A 120 -22.30 5.75 -8.61
CA MET A 120 -23.75 5.84 -8.79
C MET A 120 -24.24 5.11 -10.05
N PHE A 121 -23.50 5.20 -11.16
CA PHE A 121 -23.89 4.64 -12.46
C PHE A 121 -22.75 3.85 -13.12
N PRO A 122 -22.28 2.75 -12.50
CA PRO A 122 -21.09 2.02 -12.98
C PRO A 122 -21.29 1.43 -14.39
N TRP A 123 -22.49 0.93 -14.70
CA TRP A 123 -22.80 0.34 -16.00
C TRP A 123 -22.65 1.33 -17.17
N LEU A 124 -22.99 2.60 -16.94
CA LEU A 124 -22.85 3.67 -17.92
C LEU A 124 -21.40 4.15 -17.96
N MET A 125 -20.82 4.44 -16.81
CA MET A 125 -19.47 5.02 -16.72
C MET A 125 -18.39 4.08 -17.26
N ARG A 126 -18.58 2.75 -17.16
CA ARG A 126 -17.69 1.76 -17.81
C ARG A 126 -17.48 1.98 -19.30
N ARG A 127 -18.51 2.51 -19.99
CA ARG A 127 -18.55 2.69 -21.45
C ARG A 127 -18.08 4.07 -21.91
N VAL A 128 -18.00 5.03 -21.01
CA VAL A 128 -17.69 6.43 -21.32
C VAL A 128 -16.20 6.70 -21.03
N PRO A 129 -15.46 7.41 -21.90
CA PRO A 129 -14.10 7.82 -21.59
C PRO A 129 -14.11 8.87 -20.47
N GLY A 130 -13.12 8.84 -19.57
CA GLY A 130 -13.00 9.89 -18.56
C GLY A 130 -11.93 9.61 -17.50
N PRO A 131 -11.78 10.53 -16.53
CA PRO A 131 -10.75 10.46 -15.49
C PRO A 131 -10.77 9.17 -14.67
N HIS A 132 -11.93 8.52 -14.54
CA HIS A 132 -12.06 7.24 -13.83
C HIS A 132 -11.25 6.09 -14.48
N LYS A 133 -10.99 6.14 -15.80
CA LYS A 133 -10.08 5.18 -16.47
C LYS A 133 -8.63 5.43 -16.09
N LYS A 134 -8.25 6.69 -15.87
CA LYS A 134 -6.93 7.06 -15.37
C LYS A 134 -6.73 6.58 -13.93
N ILE A 135 -7.77 6.65 -13.08
CA ILE A 135 -7.73 6.06 -11.73
C ILE A 135 -7.35 4.58 -11.81
N MET A 136 -7.99 3.82 -12.70
CA MET A 136 -7.69 2.40 -12.89
C MET A 136 -6.24 2.17 -13.32
N SER A 137 -5.72 2.93 -14.30
CA SER A 137 -4.34 2.75 -14.76
C SER A 137 -3.32 3.08 -13.67
N LEU A 138 -3.55 4.15 -12.90
CA LEU A 138 -2.67 4.54 -11.79
C LEU A 138 -2.62 3.44 -10.71
N TRP A 139 -3.74 2.85 -10.34
CA TRP A 139 -3.75 1.74 -9.39
C TRP A 139 -3.12 0.47 -9.95
N GLN A 140 -3.23 0.19 -11.25
CA GLN A 140 -2.52 -0.94 -11.87
C GLN A 140 -1.01 -0.76 -11.79
N GLU A 141 -0.49 0.46 -11.97
CA GLU A 141 0.94 0.75 -11.78
C GLU A 141 1.37 0.55 -10.32
N VAL A 142 0.55 0.98 -9.35
CA VAL A 142 0.80 0.74 -7.91
C VAL A 142 0.83 -0.76 -7.59
N ILE A 143 -0.15 -1.52 -8.09
CA ILE A 143 -0.21 -2.98 -7.90
C ILE A 143 0.99 -3.67 -8.54
N ALA A 144 1.42 -3.21 -9.73
CA ALA A 144 2.60 -3.75 -10.40
C ALA A 144 3.87 -3.55 -9.57
N PHE A 145 4.06 -2.37 -8.98
CA PHE A 145 5.18 -2.09 -8.07
C PHE A 145 5.16 -3.01 -6.85
N VAL A 146 4.00 -3.18 -6.19
CA VAL A 146 3.87 -4.10 -5.05
C VAL A 146 4.19 -5.54 -5.47
N ARG A 147 3.69 -5.98 -6.63
CA ARG A 147 3.96 -7.32 -7.17
C ARG A 147 5.46 -7.55 -7.40
N GLU A 148 6.17 -6.56 -7.92
CA GLU A 148 7.63 -6.62 -8.07
C GLU A 148 8.33 -6.83 -6.72
N LYS A 149 7.93 -6.07 -5.68
CA LYS A 149 8.47 -6.25 -4.33
C LYS A 149 8.14 -7.62 -3.75
N VAL A 150 6.91 -8.12 -3.90
CA VAL A 150 6.54 -9.47 -3.46
C VAL A 150 7.40 -10.54 -4.15
N ASN A 151 7.65 -10.39 -5.45
CA ASN A 151 8.51 -11.31 -6.19
C ASN A 151 9.95 -11.27 -5.69
N ALA A 152 10.48 -10.10 -5.36
CA ALA A 152 11.82 -9.98 -4.76
C ALA A 152 11.90 -10.74 -3.42
N HIS A 153 10.90 -10.59 -2.54
CA HIS A 153 10.85 -11.28 -1.24
C HIS A 153 10.75 -12.80 -1.40
N ARG A 154 10.13 -13.30 -2.47
CA ARG A 154 10.04 -14.74 -2.75
C ARG A 154 11.38 -15.36 -3.11
N VAL A 155 12.29 -14.60 -3.72
CA VAL A 155 13.60 -15.12 -4.15
C VAL A 155 14.51 -15.38 -2.95
N ASP A 156 14.43 -14.56 -1.92
CA ASP A 156 15.27 -14.63 -0.72
C ASP A 156 14.47 -14.96 0.56
N TYR A 157 13.30 -15.58 0.39
CA TYR A 157 12.39 -15.93 1.48
C TYR A 157 13.00 -16.93 2.46
N ASP A 158 13.08 -16.56 3.75
CA ASP A 158 13.44 -17.46 4.85
C ASP A 158 12.27 -17.59 5.84
N PRO A 159 11.61 -18.76 5.91
CA PRO A 159 10.49 -18.99 6.83
C PRO A 159 10.90 -18.93 8.32
N SER A 160 12.19 -19.04 8.63
CA SER A 160 12.71 -19.01 10.01
C SER A 160 12.84 -17.58 10.54
N ASN A 161 12.93 -16.59 9.65
CA ASN A 161 13.22 -15.20 9.99
C ASN A 161 12.45 -14.23 9.09
N PRO A 162 11.12 -14.09 9.25
CA PRO A 162 10.33 -13.17 8.46
C PRO A 162 10.71 -11.72 8.77
N ARG A 163 11.04 -10.95 7.74
CA ARG A 163 11.59 -9.58 7.88
C ARG A 163 10.50 -8.52 8.04
N ASP A 164 9.36 -8.74 7.41
CA ASP A 164 8.31 -7.75 7.26
C ASP A 164 6.93 -8.40 7.04
N TYR A 165 5.93 -7.56 6.74
CA TYR A 165 4.57 -8.00 6.45
C TYR A 165 4.49 -9.00 5.29
N ILE A 166 5.24 -8.79 4.21
CA ILE A 166 5.17 -9.66 3.02
C ILE A 166 5.69 -11.04 3.37
N ASP A 167 6.83 -11.16 4.05
CA ASP A 167 7.36 -12.46 4.46
C ASP A 167 6.39 -13.20 5.39
N CYS A 168 5.74 -12.47 6.32
CA CYS A 168 4.72 -13.04 7.17
C CYS A 168 3.50 -13.52 6.37
N PHE A 169 3.11 -12.78 5.33
CA PHE A 169 1.97 -13.14 4.48
C PHE A 169 2.29 -14.37 3.65
N LEU A 170 3.50 -14.46 3.08
CA LEU A 170 3.99 -15.65 2.38
C LEU A 170 4.02 -16.87 3.32
N ALA A 171 4.42 -16.72 4.57
CA ALA A 171 4.35 -17.79 5.57
C ALA A 171 2.92 -18.25 5.85
N GLU A 172 1.99 -17.31 5.99
CA GLU A 172 0.58 -17.61 6.26
C GLU A 172 -0.11 -18.26 5.05
N MET A 173 0.27 -17.87 3.83
CA MET A 173 -0.14 -18.53 2.58
C MET A 173 0.21 -20.02 2.58
N GLU A 174 1.44 -20.37 2.95
CA GLU A 174 1.87 -21.79 3.02
C GLU A 174 1.11 -22.56 4.11
N LYS A 175 0.81 -21.89 5.23
CA LYS A 175 0.11 -22.48 6.36
C LYS A 175 -1.37 -22.74 6.08
N LEU A 176 -2.01 -21.89 5.28
CA LEU A 176 -3.43 -21.96 4.95
C LEU A 176 -3.70 -22.41 3.50
N LYS A 177 -2.72 -23.05 2.85
CA LYS A 177 -2.84 -23.54 1.47
C LYS A 177 -4.07 -24.43 1.22
N ASP A 178 -4.52 -25.14 2.24
CA ASP A 178 -5.69 -26.04 2.16
C ASP A 178 -7.03 -25.28 2.35
N ASP A 179 -7.02 -24.09 2.95
CA ASP A 179 -8.19 -23.22 3.10
C ASP A 179 -8.19 -22.09 2.07
N THR A 180 -8.51 -22.46 0.82
CA THR A 180 -8.64 -21.51 -0.29
C THR A 180 -9.69 -20.40 -0.04
N THR A 181 -10.61 -20.61 0.89
CA THR A 181 -11.67 -19.63 1.22
C THR A 181 -11.18 -18.51 2.13
N ALA A 182 -10.06 -18.70 2.83
CA ALA A 182 -9.40 -17.67 3.63
C ALA A 182 -8.75 -16.58 2.76
N GLY A 183 -8.50 -16.87 1.48
CA GLY A 183 -8.00 -15.93 0.47
C GLY A 183 -6.56 -15.47 0.71
N PHE A 184 -5.67 -16.34 1.20
CA PHE A 184 -4.25 -16.04 1.24
C PHE A 184 -3.62 -16.44 -0.10
N ASP A 185 -3.59 -15.49 -1.03
CA ASP A 185 -2.92 -15.60 -2.33
C ASP A 185 -2.25 -14.27 -2.69
N VAL A 186 -1.30 -14.30 -3.63
CA VAL A 186 -0.50 -13.11 -4.04
C VAL A 186 -1.37 -11.98 -4.52
N GLU A 187 -2.47 -12.29 -5.18
CA GLU A 187 -3.37 -11.30 -5.74
C GLU A 187 -4.29 -10.69 -4.67
N ASN A 188 -4.26 -11.23 -3.45
CA ASN A 188 -5.03 -10.76 -2.30
C ASN A 188 -4.19 -10.05 -1.23
N LEU A 189 -2.85 -10.01 -1.41
CA LEU A 189 -1.93 -9.27 -0.55
C LEU A 189 -2.12 -7.74 -0.66
#